data_AF-A0A383CQ77-F1
#
_entry.id   AF-A0A383CQ77-F1
#
_cell.length_a   1.000
_cell.length_b   1.000
_cell.length_c   1.000
_cell.angle_alpha   90.00
_cell.angle_beta   90.00
_cell.angle_gamma   90.00
#
_symmetry.space_group_name_H-M   'P 1'
#
loop_
_entity.id
_entity.type
_entity.pdbx_description
1 polymer ?
#
loop_
_entity_poly.entity_id
_entity_poly.type
_entity_poly.pdbx_seq_one_letter_code
_entity_poly.pdbx_strand_id
1 'polypeptide(L)'
;METTIVSSNRKAYHLYHILETFDAGIELMGSEVKSIREGKVSLKESYVFIREGEAWLKGAHIAAYSHTGSEGHEPVRNRKLLL
;
A
#
# COMPACT_ATOMS: atom_id res chain seq x y z
N MET A 1 -2.69 17.87 13.11
CA MET A 1 -2.44 17.16 11.84
C MET A 1 -3.57 16.15 11.68
N GLU A 2 -4.44 16.32 10.69
CA GLU A 2 -5.52 15.37 10.45
C GLU A 2 -4.99 14.17 9.64
N THR A 3 -5.13 12.97 10.20
CA THR A 3 -4.77 11.73 9.50
C THR A 3 -6.01 11.19 8.79
N THR A 4 -6.10 11.42 7.48
CA THR A 4 -7.17 10.83 6.67
C THR A 4 -6.83 9.38 6.33
N ILE A 5 -7.67 8.44 6.76
CA ILE A 5 -7.54 7.03 6.39
C ILE A 5 -7.96 6.86 4.93
N VAL A 6 -7.00 6.60 4.05
CA VAL A 6 -7.26 6.44 2.61
C VAL A 6 -7.84 5.06 2.29
N SER A 7 -7.33 4.01 2.93
CA SER A 7 -7.77 2.63 2.70
C SER A 7 -7.57 1.81 3.94
N SER A 8 -8.49 0.89 4.22
CA SER A 8 -8.35 -0.09 5.30
C SER A 8 -8.76 -1.47 4.81
N ASN A 9 -7.98 -2.49 5.17
CA ASN A 9 -8.29 -3.88 4.83
C ASN A 9 -9.24 -4.49 5.86
N ARG A 10 -10.52 -4.14 5.80
CA ARG A 10 -11.56 -4.68 6.70
C ARG A 10 -11.62 -6.21 6.69
N LYS A 11 -11.31 -6.84 5.54
CA LYS A 11 -11.31 -8.31 5.40
C LYS A 11 -10.28 -8.97 6.32
N ALA A 12 -9.12 -8.33 6.55
CA ALA A 12 -8.12 -8.85 7.48
C ALA A 12 -8.66 -8.92 8.92
N TYR A 13 -9.36 -7.88 9.38
CA TYR A 13 -9.98 -7.83 10.72
C TYR A 13 -11.13 -8.83 10.90
N HIS A 14 -11.79 -9.24 9.81
CA HIS A 14 -12.85 -10.24 9.86
C HIS A 14 -12.33 -11.68 9.82
N LEU A 15 -11.26 -11.95 9.07
CA LEU A 15 -10.75 -13.31 8.85
C LEU A 15 -9.67 -13.72 9.86
N TYR A 16 -8.96 -12.76 10.45
CA TYR A 16 -7.84 -13.03 11.34
C TYR A 16 -8.04 -12.36 12.69
N HIS A 17 -7.51 -12.99 13.73
CA HIS A 17 -7.38 -12.36 15.04
C HIS A 17 -6.06 -11.59 15.08
N ILE A 18 -6.13 -10.28 15.31
CA ILE A 18 -4.95 -9.40 15.31
C ILE A 18 -4.41 -9.35 16.74
N LEU A 19 -3.18 -9.83 16.91
CA LEU A 19 -2.48 -9.85 18.20
C LEU A 19 -1.74 -8.53 18.46
N GLU A 20 -0.99 -8.07 17.45
CA GLU A 20 -0.18 -6.85 17.49
C GLU A 20 -0.29 -6.09 16.18
N THR A 21 -0.06 -4.77 16.26
CA THR A 21 -0.04 -3.85 15.13
C THR A 21 1.25 -3.04 15.15
N PHE A 22 1.85 -2.85 13.98
CA PHE A 22 3.07 -2.08 13.79
C PHE A 22 2.83 -0.96 12.78
N ASP A 23 3.46 0.19 13.01
CA ASP A 23 3.45 1.31 12.08
C ASP A 23 4.75 1.34 11.27
N ALA A 24 4.62 1.49 9.95
CA ALA A 24 5.74 1.50 9.01
C ALA A 24 5.62 2.66 8.03
N GLY A 25 6.76 3.22 7.62
CA GLY A 25 6.81 4.02 6.40
C GLY A 25 6.68 3.12 5.17
N ILE A 26 6.18 3.65 4.06
CA ILE A 26 6.13 2.94 2.78
C ILE A 26 6.86 3.76 1.71
N GLU A 27 7.71 3.10 0.94
CA GLU A 27 8.36 3.70 -0.21
C GLU A 27 7.38 3.78 -1.39
N LEU A 28 7.02 5.00 -1.78
CA LEU A 28 6.07 5.28 -2.87
C LEU A 28 6.70 6.17 -3.94
N MET A 29 6.27 5.98 -5.18
CA MET A 29 6.58 6.88 -6.29
C MET A 29 5.65 8.10 -6.28
N GLY A 30 6.08 9.20 -6.91
CA GLY A 30 5.28 10.43 -6.98
C GLY A 30 3.89 10.25 -7.60
N SER A 31 3.77 9.39 -8.62
CA SER A 31 2.50 9.03 -9.26
C SER A 31 1.58 8.22 -8.34
N GLU A 32 2.14 7.35 -7.50
CA GLU A 32 1.37 6.56 -6.52
C GLU A 32 0.79 7.44 -5.43
N VAL A 33 1.54 8.44 -4.96
CA VAL A 33 1.06 9.43 -3.99
C VAL A 33 -0.16 10.18 -4.54
N LYS A 34 -0.16 10.52 -5.83
CA LYS A 34 -1.32 11.16 -6.49
C LYS A 34 -2.52 10.20 -6.55
N SER A 35 -2.33 8.96 -6.99
CA SER A 35 -3.41 7.96 -7.03
C SER A 35 -4.00 7.65 -5.65
N ILE A 36 -3.17 7.54 -4.62
CA ILE A 36 -3.60 7.32 -3.24
C ILE A 36 -4.44 8.51 -2.75
N ARG A 37 -4.02 9.75 -3.03
CA ARG A 37 -4.82 10.94 -2.67
C ARG A 37 -6.19 10.98 -3.36
N GLU A 38 -6.32 10.37 -4.53
CA GLU A 38 -7.62 10.19 -5.22
C GLU A 38 -8.42 8.98 -4.71
N GLY A 39 -7.93 8.26 -3.70
CA GLY A 39 -8.59 7.06 -3.15
C GLY A 39 -8.47 5.81 -4.03
N LYS A 40 -7.61 5.83 -5.07
CA LYS A 40 -7.45 4.72 -6.02
C LYS A 40 -6.47 3.64 -5.52
N VAL A 41 -6.70 3.12 -4.31
CA VAL A 41 -5.85 2.10 -3.68
C VAL A 41 -6.68 0.99 -3.02
N SER A 42 -6.25 -0.25 -3.21
CA SER A 42 -6.88 -1.45 -2.63
C SER A 42 -5.83 -2.35 -1.97
N LEU A 43 -6.09 -2.70 -0.71
CA LEU A 43 -5.26 -3.58 0.12
C LEU A 43 -5.90 -4.96 0.36
N LYS A 44 -6.97 -5.31 -0.36
CA LYS A 44 -7.80 -6.50 -0.05
C LYS A 44 -7.05 -7.84 -0.16
N GLU A 45 -6.10 -7.93 -1.08
CA GLU A 45 -5.32 -9.16 -1.36
C GLU A 45 -3.83 -8.96 -1.09
N SER A 46 -3.48 -7.86 -0.41
CA SER A 46 -2.09 -7.55 -0.09
C SER A 46 -1.65 -8.21 1.21
N TYR A 47 -0.39 -8.63 1.26
CA TYR A 47 0.27 -9.14 2.44
C TYR A 47 1.68 -8.54 2.57
N VAL A 48 2.20 -8.55 3.79
CA VAL A 48 3.59 -8.17 4.07
C VAL A 48 4.41 -9.44 4.16
N PHE A 49 5.55 -9.47 3.47
CA PHE A 49 6.56 -10.50 3.65
C PHE A 49 7.83 -9.86 4.21
N ILE A 50 8.50 -10.56 5.13
CA ILE A 50 9.77 -10.14 5.71
C ILE A 50 10.83 -11.11 5.21
N ARG A 51 11.89 -10.59 4.59
CA ARG A 51 13.00 -11.38 4.08
C ARG A 51 14.30 -10.62 4.32
N GLU A 52 15.30 -11.32 4.86
CA GLU A 52 16.66 -10.77 5.05
C GLU A 52 16.68 -9.45 5.86
N GLY A 53 15.75 -9.29 6.81
CA GLY A 53 15.63 -8.09 7.64
C GLY A 53 14.85 -6.95 6.99
N GLU A 54 14.32 -7.13 5.78
CA GLU A 54 13.51 -6.13 5.09
C GLU A 54 12.05 -6.55 5.01
N ALA A 55 11.15 -5.60 5.27
CA ALA A 55 9.72 -5.79 5.12
C ALA A 55 9.23 -5.26 3.75
N TRP A 56 8.38 -6.03 3.10
CA TRP A 56 7.90 -5.74 1.75
C TRP A 56 6.40 -5.97 1.66
N LEU A 57 5.68 -4.97 1.16
CA LEU A 57 4.26 -5.05 0.84
C LEU A 57 4.08 -5.59 -0.58
N LYS A 58 3.37 -6.70 -0.70
CA LYS A 58 3.07 -7.38 -1.97
C LYS A 58 1.57 -7.49 -2.20
N GLY A 59 1.15 -7.45 -3.46
CA GLY A 59 -0.26 -7.59 -3.84
C GLY A 59 -1.14 -6.36 -3.57
N ALA A 60 -0.55 -5.25 -3.10
CA ALA A 60 -1.26 -3.98 -3.00
C ALA A 60 -1.48 -3.39 -4.39
N HIS A 61 -2.74 -3.06 -4.71
CA HIS A 61 -3.12 -2.51 -6.00
C HIS A 61 -3.34 -1.00 -5.87
N ILE A 62 -2.46 -0.22 -6.48
CA ILE A 62 -2.59 1.24 -6.60
C ILE A 62 -2.80 1.56 -8.07
N ALA A 63 -3.97 2.06 -8.45
CA ALA A 63 -4.24 2.31 -9.86
C ALA A 63 -3.23 3.31 -10.44
N ALA A 64 -2.83 3.11 -11.70
CA ALA A 64 -1.96 4.05 -12.40
C ALA A 64 -2.61 5.44 -12.44
N TYR A 65 -1.80 6.48 -12.27
CA TYR A 65 -2.31 7.85 -12.30
C TYR A 65 -2.63 8.24 -13.75
N SER A 66 -3.84 8.72 -14.01
CA SER A 66 -4.36 8.97 -15.36
C SER A 66 -3.64 10.11 -16.10
N HIS A 67 -2.94 10.99 -15.38
CA HIS A 67 -2.25 12.15 -15.96
C HIS A 67 -0.73 11.94 -16.13
N THR A 68 -0.22 10.72 -15.99
CA THR A 68 1.24 10.44 -16.06
C THR A 68 1.76 10.13 -17.48
N GLY A 69 0.92 10.16 -18.51
CA GLY A 69 1.34 9.78 -19.87
C GLY A 69 1.84 8.32 -19.92
N SER A 70 2.91 8.07 -20.67
CA SER A 70 3.47 6.71 -20.89
C SER A 70 4.37 6.20 -19.76
N GLU A 71 4.77 7.06 -18.80
CA GLU A 71 5.65 6.72 -17.67
C GLU A 71 4.86 6.46 -16.36
N GLY A 72 3.73 5.76 -16.46
CA GLY A 72 2.97 5.36 -15.28
C GLY A 72 3.72 4.37 -14.40
N HIS A 73 3.37 4.31 -13.10
CA HIS A 73 3.82 3.23 -12.21
C HIS A 73 3.02 1.94 -12.46
N GLU A 74 3.66 0.80 -12.19
CA GLU A 74 2.96 -0.49 -12.21
C GLU A 74 1.99 -0.60 -11.01
N PRO A 75 0.72 -0.96 -11.23
CA PRO A 75 -0.27 -0.97 -10.16
C PRO A 75 0.03 -1.94 -9.01
N VAL A 76 0.61 -3.10 -9.32
CA VAL A 76 0.83 -4.22 -8.38
C VAL A 76 2.31 -4.37 -8.00
N ARG A 77 3.08 -3.28 -8.08
CA ARG A 77 4.50 -3.26 -7.70
C ARG A 77 4.70 -3.68 -6.22
N ASN A 78 5.76 -4.42 -5.95
CA ASN A 78 6.21 -4.68 -4.57
C ASN A 78 6.80 -3.40 -3.96
N ARG A 79 6.36 -3.04 -2.77
CA ARG A 79 6.76 -1.78 -2.11
C ARG A 79 7.52 -2.09 -0.83
N LYS A 80 8.68 -1.46 -0.64
CA LYS A 80 9.48 -1.63 0.56
C LYS A 80 8.81 -0.88 1.72
N LEU A 81 8.78 -1.52 2.88
CA LEU A 81 8.36 -0.91 4.13
C LEU A 81 9.61 -0.50 4.92
N LEU A 82 9.53 0.69 5.52
CA LEU A 82 10.57 1.27 6.36
C LEU A 82 10.17 0.97 7.80
N LEU A 83 10.70 -0.15 8.31
CA LEU A 83 10.59 -0.66 9.67
C LEU A 83 11.98 -0.78 10.29
#